data_AF-A0A519VZA5-F1
#
_entry.id   AF-A0A519VZA5-F1
#
_cell.length_a   1.000
_cell.length_b   1.000
_cell.length_c   1.000
_cell.angle_alpha   90.00
_cell.angle_beta   90.00
_cell.angle_gamma   90.00
#
_symmetry.space_group_name_H-M   'P 1'
#
loop_
_entity.id
_entity.type
_entity.pdbx_description
1 polymer ?
#
loop_
_entity_poly.entity_id
_entity_poly.type
_entity_poly.pdbx_seq_one_letter_code
_entity_poly.pdbx_strand_id
1 'polypeptide(L)'
;MNIRKLAVLLLVVGSLISRLQVSAQQNADRKLTDLQQDFVDLGFGMFIHYGMPTFMDQDWSDPDAALSLFQSPKLDADQWAKAAKSANMTYGCLTTKHHSGFPIWNTKTTSYNVMNTPLKRDVVK
;
A
#
# COMPACT_ATOMS: atom_id res chain seq x y z
N MET A 1 -41.28 18.27 -16.55
CA MET A 1 -40.95 18.04 -15.13
C MET A 1 -41.07 19.37 -14.40
N ASN A 2 -41.93 19.45 -13.38
CA ASN A 2 -42.31 20.74 -12.79
C ASN A 2 -41.20 21.24 -11.87
N ILE A 3 -41.02 22.56 -11.77
CA ILE A 3 -39.92 23.24 -11.07
C ILE A 3 -39.69 22.68 -9.65
N ARG A 4 -40.78 22.32 -8.94
CA ARG A 4 -40.71 21.68 -7.61
C ARG A 4 -40.03 20.31 -7.61
N LYS A 5 -40.25 19.47 -8.63
CA LYS A 5 -39.60 18.15 -8.76
C LYS A 5 -38.13 18.29 -9.13
N LEU A 6 -37.77 19.29 -9.92
CA LEU A 6 -36.37 19.59 -10.26
C LEU A 6 -35.60 20.11 -9.04
N ALA A 7 -36.22 20.97 -8.22
CA ALA A 7 -35.62 21.47 -6.99
C ALA A 7 -35.38 20.36 -5.94
N VAL A 8 -36.34 19.46 -5.76
CA VAL A 8 -36.19 18.30 -4.85
C VAL A 8 -35.11 17.35 -5.35
N LEU A 9 -35.03 17.07 -6.67
CA LEU A 9 -33.99 16.23 -7.24
C LEU A 9 -32.59 16.87 -7.07
N LEU A 10 -32.47 18.18 -7.28
CA LEU A 10 -31.22 18.92 -7.04
C LEU A 10 -30.79 18.91 -5.57
N LEU A 11 -31.74 19.00 -4.63
CA LEU A 11 -31.47 18.89 -3.18
C LEU A 11 -31.01 17.48 -2.76
N VAL A 12 -31.62 16.43 -3.33
CA VAL A 12 -31.24 15.03 -3.06
C VAL A 12 -29.87 14.72 -3.68
N VAL A 13 -29.61 15.16 -4.91
CA VAL A 13 -28.31 14.98 -5.56
C VAL A 13 -27.22 15.79 -4.84
N GLY A 14 -27.49 17.02 -4.42
CA GLY A 14 -26.56 17.85 -3.65
C GLY A 14 -26.20 17.27 -2.27
N SER A 15 -27.17 16.62 -1.60
CA SER A 15 -26.93 15.94 -0.31
C SER A 15 -26.19 14.61 -0.45
N LEU A 16 -26.28 13.93 -1.60
CA LEU A 16 -25.42 12.77 -1.89
C LEU A 16 -23.98 13.19 -2.25
N ILE A 17 -23.79 14.29 -2.98
CA ILE A 17 -22.46 14.78 -3.39
C ILE A 17 -21.66 15.31 -2.17
N SER A 18 -22.32 15.90 -1.18
CA SER A 18 -21.66 16.39 0.04
C SER A 18 -21.19 15.26 0.98
N ARG A 19 -21.78 14.07 0.92
CA ARG A 19 -21.29 12.88 1.65
C ARG A 19 -20.06 12.23 1.01
N LEU A 20 -19.75 12.59 -0.25
CA LEU A 20 -18.56 12.11 -0.98
C LEU A 20 -17.34 13.00 -0.78
N GLN A 21 -17.40 14.03 0.08
CA GLN A 21 -16.22 14.76 0.52
C GLN A 21 -15.33 13.88 1.40
N VAL A 22 -14.51 13.07 0.72
CA VAL A 22 -13.08 12.87 0.94
C VAL A 22 -12.68 12.81 2.43
N SER A 23 -12.72 11.59 2.98
CA SER A 23 -12.11 11.20 4.26
C SER A 23 -10.56 11.26 4.26
N ALA A 24 -9.92 11.81 3.23
CA ALA A 24 -8.46 11.73 3.09
C ALA A 24 -7.68 12.69 3.99
N GLN A 25 -8.34 13.64 4.67
CA GLN A 25 -7.69 14.72 5.40
C GLN A 25 -8.23 14.88 6.83
N GLN A 26 -8.47 13.79 7.58
CA GLN A 26 -8.88 13.92 8.99
C GLN A 26 -7.72 14.19 9.98
N ASN A 27 -6.46 14.20 9.51
CA ASN A 27 -5.28 14.29 10.38
C ASN A 27 -4.60 15.67 10.41
N ALA A 28 -5.12 16.69 9.73
CA ALA A 28 -4.42 17.99 9.62
C ALA A 28 -4.32 18.76 10.96
N ASP A 29 -5.21 18.48 11.93
CA ASP A 29 -5.30 19.19 13.20
C ASP A 29 -4.72 18.42 14.41
N ARG A 30 -4.19 17.21 14.21
CA ARG A 30 -3.66 16.39 15.31
C ARG A 30 -2.28 16.89 15.73
N LYS A 31 -2.03 16.93 17.04
CA LYS A 31 -0.69 17.29 17.54
C LYS A 31 0.28 16.15 17.23
N LEU A 32 1.54 16.50 16.97
CA LEU A 32 2.61 15.51 16.74
C LEU A 32 2.68 14.47 17.87
N THR A 33 2.47 14.90 19.12
CA THR A 33 2.45 14.02 20.30
C THR A 33 1.39 12.94 20.21
N ASP A 34 0.22 13.27 19.66
CA ASP A 34 -0.89 12.32 19.53
C ASP A 34 -0.57 11.28 18.46
N LEU A 35 0.06 11.69 17.35
CA LEU A 35 0.50 10.78 16.28
C LEU A 35 1.64 9.85 16.74
N GLN A 36 2.55 10.36 17.56
CA GLN A 36 3.61 9.55 18.16
C GLN A 36 3.04 8.55 19.15
N GLN A 37 2.07 8.98 19.97
CA GLN A 37 1.38 8.09 20.90
C GLN A 37 0.63 6.98 20.17
N ASP A 38 -0.09 7.29 19.08
CA ASP A 38 -0.73 6.25 18.26
C ASP A 38 0.27 5.19 17.78
N PHE A 39 1.45 5.61 17.33
CA PHE A 39 2.48 4.66 16.89
C PHE A 39 3.00 3.80 18.04
N VAL A 40 3.20 4.39 19.23
CA VAL A 40 3.58 3.64 20.44
C VAL A 40 2.48 2.64 20.83
N ASP A 41 1.21 3.05 20.73
CA ASP A 41 0.05 2.23 21.09
C ASP A 41 -0.15 1.04 20.14
N LEU A 42 0.34 1.12 18.89
CA LEU A 42 0.42 -0.05 18.02
C LEU A 42 1.29 -1.14 18.67
N GLY A 43 2.39 -0.79 19.32
CA GLY A 43 3.25 -1.75 20.03
C GLY A 43 3.97 -2.71 19.09
N PHE A 44 3.52 -3.97 19.01
CA PHE A 44 4.19 -5.04 18.29
C PHE A 44 3.71 -5.16 16.83
N GLY A 45 4.64 -5.17 15.87
CA GLY A 45 4.34 -5.21 14.44
C GLY A 45 5.28 -6.08 13.62
N MET A 46 4.99 -6.18 12.32
CA MET A 46 5.76 -6.92 11.34
C MET A 46 6.55 -6.01 10.41
N PHE A 47 7.79 -6.34 10.10
CA PHE A 47 8.54 -5.71 9.01
C PHE A 47 8.81 -6.75 7.91
N ILE A 48 8.31 -6.49 6.70
CA ILE A 48 8.41 -7.39 5.55
C ILE A 48 9.49 -6.88 4.60
N HIS A 49 10.65 -7.54 4.61
CA HIS A 49 11.67 -7.35 3.56
C HIS A 49 11.38 -8.31 2.42
N TYR A 50 10.87 -7.76 1.32
CA TYR A 50 10.54 -8.52 0.12
C TYR A 50 10.85 -7.70 -1.13
N GLY A 51 11.65 -8.26 -2.03
CA GLY A 51 12.15 -7.55 -3.21
C GLY A 51 13.18 -8.38 -3.98
N MET A 52 13.94 -7.73 -4.85
CA MET A 52 15.03 -8.37 -5.60
C MET A 52 15.99 -9.19 -4.72
N PRO A 53 16.45 -8.68 -3.54
CA PRO A 53 17.29 -9.46 -2.62
C PRO A 53 16.76 -10.85 -2.25
N THR A 54 15.44 -11.07 -2.24
CA THR A 54 14.84 -12.38 -1.94
C THR A 54 15.22 -13.46 -2.96
N PHE A 55 15.61 -13.07 -4.18
CA PHE A 55 15.96 -13.96 -5.29
C PHE A 55 17.45 -13.96 -5.60
N MET A 56 18.27 -13.40 -4.71
CA MET A 56 19.72 -13.29 -4.84
C MET A 56 20.39 -13.61 -3.51
N ASP A 57 21.68 -13.93 -3.56
CA ASP A 57 22.49 -14.16 -2.35
C ASP A 57 23.17 -12.85 -1.91
N GLN A 58 22.38 -11.78 -1.76
CA GLN A 58 22.85 -10.42 -1.45
C GLN A 58 21.80 -9.62 -0.68
N ASP A 59 22.16 -9.06 0.48
CA ASP A 59 21.29 -8.14 1.24
C ASP A 59 21.14 -6.77 0.55
N TRP A 60 22.21 -6.33 -0.12
CA TRP A 60 22.30 -5.08 -0.87
C TRP A 60 22.53 -5.42 -2.32
N SER A 61 21.44 -5.74 -3.01
CA SER A 61 21.53 -6.31 -4.34
C SER A 61 21.97 -5.30 -5.41
N ASP A 62 22.55 -5.84 -6.48
CA ASP A 62 22.81 -5.11 -7.73
C ASP A 62 21.56 -4.32 -8.19
N PRO A 63 21.64 -2.99 -8.38
CA PRO A 63 20.54 -2.19 -8.90
C PRO A 63 20.14 -2.55 -10.34
N ASP A 64 21.03 -3.19 -11.11
CA ASP A 64 20.81 -3.58 -12.50
C ASP A 64 20.50 -5.09 -12.65
N ALA A 65 20.21 -5.78 -11.54
CA ALA A 65 19.87 -7.20 -11.53
C ALA A 65 18.74 -7.53 -12.54
N ALA A 66 18.86 -8.65 -13.24
CA ALA A 66 17.90 -9.00 -14.29
C ALA A 66 16.48 -9.20 -13.74
N LEU A 67 15.49 -8.53 -14.33
CA LEU A 67 14.07 -8.63 -13.95
C LEU A 67 13.51 -10.06 -14.02
N SER A 68 14.12 -10.93 -14.81
CA SER A 68 13.78 -12.35 -14.90
C SER A 68 14.07 -13.13 -13.62
N LEU A 69 14.91 -12.63 -12.71
CA LEU A 69 15.19 -13.28 -11.43
C LEU A 69 13.99 -13.23 -10.48
N PHE A 70 13.18 -12.18 -10.56
CA PHE A 70 12.05 -12.00 -9.67
C PHE A 70 10.90 -12.92 -10.05
N GLN A 71 10.85 -14.09 -9.42
CA GLN A 71 9.88 -15.14 -9.71
C GLN A 71 9.19 -15.60 -8.43
N SER A 72 7.98 -15.09 -8.17
CA SER A 72 7.22 -15.42 -6.97
C SER A 72 5.87 -16.07 -7.29
N PRO A 73 5.84 -17.28 -7.91
CA PRO A 73 4.62 -17.89 -8.41
C PRO A 73 3.62 -18.29 -7.30
N LYS A 74 4.09 -18.41 -6.06
CA LYS A 74 3.27 -18.76 -4.88
C LYS A 74 3.03 -17.57 -3.95
N LEU A 75 3.20 -16.34 -4.44
CA LEU A 75 2.99 -15.14 -3.65
C LEU A 75 1.54 -15.06 -3.15
N ASP A 76 1.40 -15.08 -1.83
CA ASP A 76 0.13 -14.90 -1.12
C ASP A 76 0.32 -13.92 0.05
N ALA A 77 -0.03 -12.65 -0.17
CA ALA A 77 0.08 -11.62 0.88
C ALA A 77 -0.96 -11.81 2.00
N ASP A 78 -2.07 -12.51 1.75
CA ASP A 78 -3.03 -12.85 2.81
C ASP A 78 -2.40 -13.83 3.81
N GLN A 79 -1.50 -14.70 3.34
CA GLN A 79 -0.75 -15.60 4.22
C GLN A 79 0.15 -14.81 5.18
N TRP A 80 0.80 -13.74 4.71
CA TRP A 80 1.60 -12.85 5.57
C TRP A 80 0.73 -12.16 6.62
N ALA A 81 -0.41 -11.60 6.21
CA ALA A 81 -1.35 -10.95 7.12
C ALA A 81 -1.92 -11.93 8.17
N LYS A 82 -2.26 -13.16 7.76
CA LYS A 82 -2.71 -14.22 8.67
C LYS A 82 -1.64 -14.58 9.69
N ALA A 83 -0.39 -14.71 9.27
CA ALA A 83 0.74 -15.01 10.17
C ALA A 83 0.98 -13.87 11.19
N ALA A 84 0.94 -12.62 10.74
CA ALA A 84 1.06 -11.46 11.62
C ALA A 84 -0.07 -11.43 12.66
N LYS A 85 -1.32 -11.66 12.19
CA LYS A 85 -2.48 -11.72 13.07
C LYS A 85 -2.39 -12.86 14.09
N SER A 86 -1.91 -14.05 13.69
CA SER A 86 -1.74 -15.17 14.63
C SER A 86 -0.63 -14.92 15.67
N ALA A 87 0.29 -13.99 15.39
CA ALA A 87 1.33 -13.53 16.32
C ALA A 87 0.89 -12.33 17.17
N ASN A 88 -0.37 -11.87 17.06
CA ASN A 88 -0.88 -10.65 17.72
C ASN A 88 -0.15 -9.35 17.32
N MET A 89 0.40 -9.30 16.10
CA MET A 89 0.95 -8.06 15.55
C MET A 89 -0.19 -7.12 15.12
N THR A 90 -0.04 -5.82 15.39
CA THR A 90 -1.08 -4.80 15.18
C THR A 90 -0.86 -3.94 13.93
N TYR A 91 0.36 -3.97 13.38
CA TYR A 91 0.72 -3.25 12.16
C TYR A 91 1.79 -3.99 11.35
N GLY A 92 1.95 -3.57 10.09
CA GLY A 92 2.96 -4.09 9.17
C GLY A 92 3.64 -2.97 8.40
N CYS A 93 4.95 -3.08 8.19
CA CYS A 93 5.73 -2.22 7.30
C CYS A 93 6.29 -3.07 6.15
N LEU A 94 5.94 -2.73 4.92
CA LEU A 94 6.40 -3.42 3.71
C LEU A 94 7.46 -2.58 3.00
N THR A 95 8.61 -3.18 2.65
CA THR A 95 9.59 -2.55 1.77
C THR A 95 9.05 -2.47 0.34
N THR A 96 8.33 -1.40 0.02
CA THR A 96 7.82 -1.21 -1.35
C THR A 96 8.95 -1.00 -2.36
N LYS A 97 10.09 -0.48 -1.90
CA LYS A 97 11.36 -0.38 -2.63
C LYS A 97 12.52 -0.44 -1.63
N HIS A 98 13.53 -1.27 -1.89
CA HIS A 98 14.74 -1.38 -1.06
C HIS A 98 15.91 -0.56 -1.66
N HIS A 99 17.14 -0.76 -1.18
CA HIS A 99 18.33 -0.01 -1.62
C HIS A 99 18.63 -0.17 -3.13
N SER A 100 18.36 -1.34 -3.71
CA SER A 100 18.56 -1.61 -5.14
C SER A 100 17.59 -0.88 -6.07
N GLY A 101 16.60 -0.17 -5.51
CA GLY A 101 15.73 0.70 -6.28
C GLY A 101 14.58 -0.01 -6.99
N PHE A 102 14.47 -1.33 -6.93
CA PHE A 102 13.37 -2.11 -7.52
C PHE A 102 12.03 -1.91 -6.79
N PRO A 103 11.02 -1.28 -7.41
CA PRO A 103 9.68 -1.13 -6.86
C PRO A 103 8.84 -2.39 -7.03
N ILE A 104 8.21 -2.86 -5.94
CA ILE A 104 7.28 -4.01 -5.97
C ILE A 104 5.83 -3.61 -6.30
N TRP A 105 5.61 -2.42 -6.84
CA TRP A 105 4.30 -1.91 -7.27
C TRP A 105 4.31 -1.40 -8.71
N ASN A 106 3.14 -1.17 -9.29
CA ASN A 106 3.01 -0.61 -10.64
C ASN A 106 3.30 0.91 -10.66
N THR A 107 4.58 1.26 -10.57
CA THR A 107 5.03 2.65 -10.68
C THR A 107 5.03 3.16 -12.11
N LYS A 108 4.85 4.47 -12.28
CA LYS A 108 4.99 5.18 -13.57
C LYS A 108 6.36 5.81 -13.78
N THR A 109 7.27 5.70 -12.81
CA THR A 109 8.54 6.46 -12.78
C THR A 109 9.75 5.70 -13.33
N THR A 110 9.68 4.38 -13.46
CA THR A 110 10.76 3.54 -14.00
C THR A 110 10.21 2.26 -14.60
N SER A 111 10.85 1.73 -15.65
CA SER A 111 10.59 0.40 -16.19
C SER A 111 11.19 -0.72 -15.34
N TYR A 112 12.13 -0.41 -14.45
CA TYR A 112 12.70 -1.39 -13.52
C TYR A 112 11.75 -1.62 -12.34
N ASN A 113 10.66 -2.35 -12.55
CA ASN A 113 9.64 -2.64 -11.53
C ASN A 113 8.96 -4.00 -11.75
N VAL A 114 8.19 -4.45 -10.74
CA VAL A 114 7.55 -5.78 -10.73
C VAL A 114 6.66 -6.10 -11.93
N MET A 115 6.08 -5.09 -12.59
CA MET A 115 5.21 -5.31 -13.75
C MET A 115 5.97 -5.81 -14.97
N ASN A 116 7.29 -5.61 -15.02
CA ASN A 116 8.18 -6.07 -16.09
C ASN A 116 8.94 -7.36 -15.73
N THR A 117 8.53 -8.05 -14.67
CA THR A 117 9.05 -9.36 -14.25
C THR A 117 8.10 -10.49 -14.68
N PRO A 118 8.47 -11.77 -14.52
CA PRO A 118 7.53 -12.88 -14.69
C PRO A 118 6.29 -12.83 -13.78
N LEU A 119 6.37 -12.19 -12.60
CA LEU A 119 5.22 -12.09 -11.69
C LEU A 119 4.09 -11.22 -12.26
N LYS A 120 4.41 -10.09 -12.90
CA LYS A 120 3.45 -9.12 -13.49
C LYS A 120 2.28 -8.73 -12.59
N ARG A 121 2.50 -8.67 -11.27
CA ARG A 121 1.50 -8.35 -10.26
C ARG A 121 2.03 -7.27 -9.33
N ASP A 122 1.20 -6.26 -9.08
CA ASP A 122 1.43 -5.26 -8.05
C ASP A 122 1.29 -5.94 -6.68
N VAL A 123 2.37 -5.95 -5.89
CA VAL A 123 2.43 -6.63 -4.58
C VAL A 123 1.80 -5.77 -3.48
N VAL A 124 1.69 -4.46 -3.71
CA VAL A 124 1.18 -3.50 -2.72
C VAL A 124 -0.35 -3.40 -2.75
N LYS A 125 -0.99 -3.92 -3.81
CA LYS A 125 -2.45 -3.97 -3.98
C LYS A 125 -3.03 -5.32 -3.60
#